data_AF-A0A950B5X6-F1
#
_entry.id   AF-A0A950B5X6-F1
#
_cell.length_a   1.000
_cell.length_b   1.000
_cell.length_c   1.000
_cell.angle_alpha   90.00
_cell.angle_beta   90.00
_cell.angle_gamma   90.00
#
_symmetry.space_group_name_H-M   'P 1'
#
loop_
_entity.id
_entity.type
_entity.pdbx_description
1 polymer ?
#
loop_
_entity_poly.entity_id
_entity_poly.type
_entity_poly.pdbx_seq_one_letter_code
_entity_poly.pdbx_strand_id
1 'polypeptide(L)' 'GKNPDTLGIAALPRIPLSARDALANNVSLMTAMGLRATPATIWKNAQGQVQTRTGMPPGLLEEMLGKPTAK' A
#
# COMPACT_ATOMS: atom_id res chain seq x y z
N GLY A 1 14.37 14.98 -28.31
CA GLY A 1 13.89 15.00 -26.92
C GLY A 1 14.80 14.12 -26.07
N LYS A 2 15.01 14.44 -24.79
CA LYS A 2 15.85 13.61 -23.90
C LYS A 2 15.20 12.24 -23.69
N ASN A 3 16.00 11.17 -23.61
CA ASN A 3 15.52 9.83 -23.30
C ASN A 3 14.90 9.83 -21.89
N PRO A 4 13.63 9.43 -21.69
CA PRO A 4 13.00 9.37 -20.36
C PRO A 4 13.81 8.56 -19.34
N ASP A 5 14.62 7.60 -19.79
CA ASP A 5 15.52 6.81 -18.93
C ASP A 5 16.59 7.66 -18.22
N THR A 6 16.92 8.83 -18.79
CA THR A 6 17.91 9.76 -18.23
C THR A 6 17.35 10.74 -17.18
N LEU A 7 16.04 10.68 -16.92
CA LEU A 7 15.35 11.50 -15.91
C LEU A 7 14.92 10.68 -14.67
N GLY A 8 15.14 9.36 -14.68
CA GLY A 8 14.70 8.45 -13.63
C GLY A 8 15.64 8.36 -12.42
N ILE A 9 15.15 7.74 -11.35
CA ILE A 9 15.98 7.35 -10.20
C ILE A 9 16.94 6.25 -10.67
N ALA A 10 18.25 6.43 -10.45
CA ALA A 10 19.25 5.43 -10.79
C ALA A 10 18.94 4.10 -10.07
N ALA A 11 18.95 3.00 -10.82
CA ALA A 11 18.75 1.68 -10.25
C ALA A 11 19.83 1.37 -9.22
N LEU A 12 19.43 0.79 -8.09
CA LEU A 12 20.39 0.31 -7.11
C LEU A 12 21.16 -0.89 -7.70
N PRO A 13 22.51 -0.92 -7.63
CA PRO A 13 23.29 -2.04 -8.12
C PRO A 13 23.04 -3.33 -7.32
N ARG A 14 22.57 -3.20 -6.08
CA ARG A 14 22.17 -4.30 -5.20
C ARG A 14 21.07 -3.85 -4.26
N ILE A 15 20.06 -4.70 -4.06
CA ILE A 15 19.03 -4.50 -3.04
C ILE A 15 19.62 -4.85 -1.66
N PRO A 16 19.59 -3.95 -0.66
CA PRO A 16 19.99 -4.26 0.71
C PRO A 16 19.20 -5.45 1.27
N LEU A 17 19.85 -6.29 2.09
CA LEU A 17 19.20 -7.48 2.66
C LEU A 17 17.92 -7.12 3.43
N SER A 18 17.97 -6.06 4.25
CA SER A 18 16.81 -5.56 5.00
C SER A 18 15.63 -5.17 4.10
N ALA A 19 15.89 -4.56 2.93
CA ALA A 19 14.85 -4.19 1.99
C ALA A 19 14.24 -5.42 1.31
N ARG A 20 15.07 -6.42 0.97
CA ARG A 20 14.60 -7.71 0.45
C ARG A 20 13.68 -8.40 1.46
N ASP A 21 14.09 -8.46 2.72
CA ASP A 21 13.33 -9.12 3.78
C ASP A 21 12.00 -8.39 4.03
N ALA A 22 12.01 -7.06 4.05
CA ALA A 22 10.79 -6.26 4.17
C ALA A 22 9.80 -6.53 3.02
N LEU A 23 10.28 -6.59 1.78
CA LEU A 23 9.44 -6.90 0.62
C LEU A 23 8.85 -8.31 0.70
N ALA A 24 9.67 -9.31 1.07
CA ALA A 24 9.22 -10.69 1.23
C ALA A 24 8.13 -10.81 2.32
N ASN A 25 8.34 -10.15 3.46
CA ASN A 25 7.38 -10.14 4.57
C ASN A 25 6.06 -9.46 4.16
N ASN A 26 6.12 -8.33 3.46
CA ASN A 26 4.91 -7.64 2.99
C ASN A 26 4.11 -8.50 2.01
N VAL A 27 4.77 -9.19 1.07
CA VAL A 27 4.12 -10.12 0.12
C VAL A 27 3.50 -11.32 0.86
N SER A 28 4.19 -11.85 1.87
CA SER A 28 3.66 -12.94 2.70
C SER A 28 2.38 -12.51 3.42
N LEU A 29 2.35 -11.32 4.00
CA LEU A 29 1.16 -10.77 4.67
C LEU A 29 0.00 -10.57 3.68
N MET A 30 0.27 -9.99 2.51
CA MET A 30 -0.75 -9.83 1.45
C MET A 30 -1.34 -11.19 1.06
N THR A 31 -0.49 -12.19 0.84
CA THR A 31 -0.90 -13.55 0.47
C THR A 31 -1.75 -14.20 1.55
N ALA A 32 -1.31 -14.13 2.81
CA ALA A 32 -2.03 -14.68 3.96
C ALA A 32 -3.42 -14.06 4.15
N MET A 33 -3.57 -12.77 3.81
CA MET A 33 -4.86 -12.06 3.86
C MET A 33 -5.67 -12.16 2.55
N GLY A 34 -5.21 -12.92 1.56
CA GLY A 34 -5.90 -13.07 0.27
C GLY A 34 -5.88 -11.81 -0.61
N LEU A 35 -5.00 -10.84 -0.33
CA LEU A 35 -4.87 -9.58 -1.06
C LEU A 35 -3.97 -9.80 -2.28
N ARG A 36 -4.56 -9.74 -3.49
CA ARG A 36 -3.87 -10.14 -4.74
C ARG A 36 -3.41 -8.99 -5.63
N ALA A 37 -3.77 -7.75 -5.32
CA ALA A 37 -3.32 -6.59 -6.09
C ALA A 37 -3.11 -5.35 -5.21
N THR A 38 -2.40 -4.37 -5.76
CA THR A 38 -2.10 -3.08 -5.13
C THR A 38 -2.90 -1.94 -5.78
N PRO A 39 -3.26 -0.88 -5.05
CA PRO A 39 -3.10 -0.76 -3.60
C PRO A 39 -4.00 -1.77 -2.86
N ALA A 40 -3.54 -2.23 -1.70
CA ALA A 40 -4.35 -3.00 -0.76
C ALA A 40 -4.42 -2.22 0.55
N THR A 41 -5.63 -2.03 1.05
CA THR A 41 -5.93 -1.14 2.18
C THR A 41 -6.53 -1.97 3.31
N ILE A 42 -6.06 -1.75 4.52
CA ILE A 42 -6.51 -2.45 5.73
C ILE A 42 -6.75 -1.39 6.80
N TRP A 43 -7.94 -1.38 7.39
CA TRP A 43 -8.32 -0.41 8.42
C TRP A 43 -9.29 -1.01 9.43
N LYS A 44 -9.54 -0.30 10.53
CA LYS A 44 -10.64 -0.61 11.46
C LYS A 44 -11.79 0.34 11.20
N ASN A 45 -13.00 -0.18 11.07
CA ASN A 45 -14.19 0.67 10.98
C ASN A 45 -14.58 1.25 12.37
N ALA A 46 -15.63 2.07 12.41
CA ALA A 46 -16.12 2.68 13.65
C ALA A 46 -16.55 1.66 14.73
N GLN A 47 -16.87 0.43 14.34
CA GLN A 47 -17.22 -0.67 15.23
C GLN A 47 -15.97 -1.46 15.70
N GLY A 48 -14.76 -1.02 15.33
CA GLY A 48 -13.50 -1.67 15.68
C GLY A 48 -13.18 -2.93 14.85
N GLN A 49 -13.97 -3.23 13.83
CA GLN A 49 -13.81 -4.42 12.99
C GLN A 49 -12.78 -4.16 11.89
N VAL A 50 -11.92 -5.14 11.65
CA VAL A 50 -10.93 -5.08 10.57
C VAL A 50 -11.64 -5.20 9.22
N GLN A 51 -11.36 -4.25 8.34
CA GLN A 51 -11.79 -4.20 6.96
C GLN A 51 -10.58 -4.35 6.04
N THR A 52 -10.77 -5.00 4.89
CA THR A 52 -9.72 -5.19 3.88
C THR A 52 -10.28 -4.91 2.50
N ARG A 53 -9.53 -4.20 1.66
CA ARG A 53 -9.92 -3.93 0.27
C ARG A 53 -8.73 -3.89 -0.67
N THR A 54 -8.91 -4.44 -1.86
CA THR A 54 -8.00 -4.26 -2.99
C THR A 54 -8.54 -3.16 -3.92
N GLY A 55 -7.66 -2.27 -4.37
CA GLY A 55 -8.00 -1.07 -5.11
C GLY A 55 -8.42 0.10 -4.22
N MET A 56 -8.58 1.27 -4.82
CA MET A 56 -8.95 2.52 -4.15
C MET A 56 -10.06 3.21 -4.97
N PRO A 57 -11.34 2.81 -4.80
CA PRO A 57 -12.44 3.54 -5.42
C PRO A 57 -12.62 4.92 -4.77
N PRO A 58 -13.31 5.85 -5.46
CA PRO A 58 -13.70 7.12 -4.86
C PRO A 58 -14.48 6.91 -3.56
N GLY A 59 -14.20 7.72 -2.53
CA GLY A 59 -14.89 7.66 -1.23
C GLY A 59 -14.27 6.72 -0.19
N LEU A 60 -13.34 5.82 -0.58
CA LEU A 60 -12.75 4.87 0.36
C LEU A 60 -11.85 5.54 1.40
N LEU A 61 -11.12 6.59 1.02
CA LEU A 61 -10.22 7.30 1.94
C LEU A 61 -11.00 7.98 3.06
N GLU A 62 -12.14 8.59 2.72
CA GLU A 62 -13.04 9.24 3.66
C GLU A 62 -13.69 8.24 4.62
N GLU A 63 -14.06 7.05 4.13
CA GLU A 63 -14.53 5.95 4.97
C GLU A 63 -13.43 5.47 5.93
N MET A 64 -12.22 5.29 5.42
CA MET A 64 -11.08 4.76 6.18
C MET A 64 -10.61 5.72 7.29
N LEU A 65 -10.48 7.01 6.97
CA LEU A 65 -9.95 8.03 7.88
C LEU A 65 -11.00 8.56 8.86
N GLY A 66 -12.28 8.24 8.61
CA GLY A 66 -13.42 8.83 9.30
C GLY A 66 -13.68 10.27 8.87
N LYS A 67 -14.89 10.77 9.14
CA LYS A 67 -15.18 12.20 8.95
C LYS A 67 -14.42 13.00 10.00
N PRO A 68 -13.71 14.09 9.64
CA PRO A 68 -13.15 14.99 10.63
C PRO A 68 -14.28 15.45 11.55
N THR A 69 -14.12 15.24 12.85
CA THR A 69 -15.03 15.80 13.85
C THR A 69 -14.99 17.31 13.72
N ALA A 70 -16.11 17.93 13.32
CA ALA A 70 -16.24 19.37 13.37
C ALA A 70 -16.00 19.83 14.81
N LYS A 71 -15.01 20.69 15.00
CA LYS A 71 -14.84 21.45 16.25
C LYS A 71 -15.78 22.64 16.25
#